data_AF-U7TVS1-F1
#
_entry.id   AF-U7TVS1-F1
#
_cell.length_a   1.000
_cell.length_b   1.000
_cell.length_c   1.000
_cell.angle_alpha   90.00
_cell.angle_beta   90.00
_cell.angle_gamma   90.00
#
_symmetry.space_group_name_H-M   'P 1'
#
loop_
_entity.id
_entity.type
_entity.pdbx_description
1 polymer ?
#
loop_
_entity_poly.entity_id
_entity_poly.type
_entity_poly.pdbx_seq_one_letter_code
_entity_poly.pdbx_strand_id
1 'polypeptide(L)' 'MEKEKLYKKISQEILENIGGPQNIQGAAHCATRLRIVLKDL' A
#
# COMPACT_ATOMS: atom_id res chain seq x y z
N MET A 1 -7.35 -19.32 -0.82
CA MET A 1 -8.05 -18.51 0.19
C MET A 1 -7.13 -17.93 1.26
N GLU A 2 -6.09 -18.63 1.74
CA GLU A 2 -5.19 -18.07 2.77
C GLU A 2 -4.26 -16.94 2.29
N LYS A 3 -3.66 -17.08 1.11
CA LYS A 3 -2.76 -16.05 0.55
C LYS A 3 -3.45 -14.70 0.35
N GLU A 4 -4.71 -14.70 -0.08
CA GLU A 4 -5.50 -13.48 -0.25
C GLU A 4 -5.71 -12.76 1.09
N LYS A 5 -6.03 -13.49 2.16
CA LYS A 5 -6.14 -12.92 3.52
C LYS A 5 -4.81 -12.33 3.98
N LEU A 6 -3.71 -13.03 3.74
CA LEU A 6 -2.36 -12.55 4.07
C LEU A 6 -2.02 -11.26 3.31
N TYR A 7 -2.26 -11.21 2.00
CA TYR A 7 -2.00 -10.01 1.20
C TYR A 7 -2.88 -8.82 1.60
N LYS A 8 -4.14 -9.08 1.97
CA LYS A 8 -5.02 -8.04 2.51
C LYS A 8 -4.49 -7.47 3.82
N LYS A 9 -4.04 -8.34 4.74
CA LYS A 9 -3.43 -7.92 6.01
C LYS A 9 -2.18 -7.07 5.80
N ILE A 10 -1.26 -7.53 4.94
CA ILE A 10 -0.05 -6.77 4.58
C ILE A 10 -0.41 -5.42 3.97
N SER A 11 -1.40 -5.37 3.07
CA SER A 11 -1.83 -4.12 2.43
C SER A 11 -2.42 -3.13 3.44
N GLN A 12 -3.17 -3.61 4.44
CA GLN A 12 -3.68 -2.78 5.53
C GLN A 12 -2.55 -2.24 6.40
N GLU A 13 -1.62 -3.09 6.79
CA GLU A 13 -0.45 -2.69 7.59
C GLU A 13 0.40 -1.64 6.85
N ILE A 14 0.62 -1.81 5.55
CA ILE A 14 1.32 -0.80 4.73
C ILE A 14 0.55 0.52 4.76
N LEU A 15 -0.77 0.49 4.55
CA LEU A 15 -1.62 1.69 4.51
C LEU A 15 -1.58 2.46 5.83
N GLU A 16 -1.61 1.76 6.96
CA GLU A 16 -1.53 2.39 8.30
C GLU A 16 -0.15 3.03 8.53
N ASN A 17 0.93 2.33 8.17
CA ASN A 17 2.29 2.80 8.41
C ASN A 17 2.69 4.01 7.54
N ILE A 18 2.05 4.22 6.38
CA ILE A 18 2.32 5.37 5.50
C ILE A 18 1.42 6.59 5.80
N GLY A 19 0.67 6.59 6.92
CA GLY A 19 -0.17 7.72 7.32
C GLY A 19 -1.61 7.66 6.77
N GLY A 20 -2.06 6.48 6.34
CA GLY A 20 -3.43 6.25 5.88
C GLY A 20 -3.70 6.69 4.44
N PRO A 21 -4.92 6.41 3.93
CA PRO A 21 -5.30 6.71 2.55
C PRO A 21 -5.27 8.21 2.24
N GLN A 22 -5.47 9.07 3.24
CA GLN A 22 -5.38 10.51 3.08
C GLN A 22 -3.98 10.97 2.64
N ASN A 23 -2.92 10.24 3.01
CA ASN A 23 -1.54 10.58 2.64
C ASN A 23 -1.14 10.02 1.26
N ILE A 24 -2.00 9.27 0.56
CA ILE A 24 -1.69 8.74 -0.77
C ILE A 24 -2.12 9.75 -1.83
N GLN A 25 -1.16 10.17 -2.67
CA GLN A 25 -1.43 10.94 -3.89
C GLN A 25 -1.68 10.02 -5.09
N GLY A 26 -1.02 8.87 -5.14
CA GLY A 26 -1.23 7.86 -6.17
C GLY A 26 -0.44 6.59 -5.94
N ALA A 27 -0.73 5.54 -6.72
CA ALA A 27 0.01 4.28 -6.69
C ALA A 27 0.20 3.72 -8.10
N ALA A 28 1.34 3.09 -8.35
CA ALA A 28 1.67 2.42 -9.60
C ALA A 28 2.40 1.10 -9.29
N HIS A 29 2.35 0.13 -10.21
CA HIS A 29 3.05 -1.14 -10.04
C HIS A 29 3.78 -1.55 -11.32
N CYS A 30 4.90 -2.24 -11.15
CA CYS A 30 5.58 -2.97 -12.21
C CYS A 30 5.67 -4.46 -11.82
N ALA A 31 6.37 -5.27 -12.61
CA ALA A 31 6.44 -6.73 -12.40
C ALA A 31 6.88 -7.14 -10.98
N THR A 32 7.72 -6.33 -10.31
CA THR A 32 8.31 -6.67 -9.00
C THR A 32 8.20 -5.57 -7.94
N ARG A 33 7.66 -4.38 -8.26
CA ARG A 33 7.61 -3.25 -7.33
C ARG A 33 6.25 -2.59 -7.31
N LEU A 34 5.76 -2.30 -6.11
CA LEU A 34 4.68 -1.38 -5.84
C LEU A 34 5.29 -0.02 -5.49
N ARG A 35 4.86 1.05 -6.19
CA ARG A 35 5.28 2.43 -5.97
C ARG A 35 4.09 3.20 -5.42
N ILE A 36 4.26 3.84 -4.26
CA ILE A 36 3.24 4.68 -3.65
C ILE A 36 3.80 6.10 -3.60
N VAL A 37 3.04 7.06 -4.10
CA VAL A 37 3.36 8.49 -4.05
C VAL A 37 2.58 9.09 -2.90
N LEU A 38 3.28 9.66 -1.92
CA LEU A 38 2.69 10.29 -0.75
C LEU A 38 2.48 11.79 -0.98
N LYS A 39 1.53 12.39 -0.27
CA LYS A 39 1.27 13.83 -0.33
C LYS A 39 2.28 14.61 0.52
N ASP A 40 2.53 14.11 1.72
CA ASP A 40 3.43 14.74 2.68
C ASP A 40 4.74 13.95 2.71
N LEU A 41 5.84 14.64 2.35
CA LEU A 41 7.22 14.15 2.36
C LEU A 41 7.96 14.69 3.57
#